data_AF-A0A430UND5-F1
#
_entry.id   AF-A0A430UND5-F1
#
_cell.length_a   1.000
_cell.length_b   1.000
_cell.length_c   1.000
_cell.angle_alpha   90.00
_cell.angle_beta   90.00
_cell.angle_gamma   90.00
#
_symmetry.space_group_name_H-M   'P 1'
#
loop_
_entity.id
_entity.type
_entity.pdbx_description
1 polymer ?
#
loop_
_entity_poly.entity_id
_entity_poly.type
_entity_poly.pdbx_seq_one_letter_code
_entity_poly.pdbx_strand_id
1 'polypeptide(L)'
;MFNRGAHLSTRRCPVDQDTLRILLREAVRETVAEVLQTVLELDRTAFLQVHGGRRNGYYPRKLETTFGQVDLKVPRDRESRYYPAFLKPYARRLVDVGEVAVALYAAGVSQRKAAEILSLLLGHRYSHETLSALTDQVLEAAGAFRTR
;
A
#
# COMPACT_ATOMS: atom_id res chain seq x y z
N MET A 1 52.05 -1.20 43.20
CA MET A 1 52.00 -0.71 41.81
C MET A 1 50.66 -1.09 41.21
N PHE A 2 49.80 -0.08 41.00
CA PHE A 2 48.55 -0.17 40.27
C PHE A 2 48.83 -0.33 38.77
N ASN A 3 48.13 -1.21 38.05
CA ASN A 3 47.32 -0.74 36.93
C ASN A 3 46.21 -1.72 36.52
N ARG A 4 45.02 -1.15 36.30
CA ARG A 4 43.78 -1.83 35.93
C ARG A 4 43.68 -1.96 34.41
N GLY A 5 43.51 -3.17 33.89
CA GLY A 5 43.08 -3.42 32.51
C GLY A 5 41.57 -3.64 32.46
N ALA A 6 40.78 -2.59 32.65
CA ALA A 6 39.35 -2.65 32.40
C ALA A 6 39.13 -2.63 30.89
N HIS A 7 38.84 -3.79 30.29
CA HIS A 7 38.31 -3.86 28.93
C HIS A 7 36.94 -3.18 28.94
N LEU A 8 36.92 -1.94 28.42
CA LEU A 8 35.71 -1.19 28.16
C LEU A 8 34.88 -1.98 27.14
N SER A 9 33.89 -2.72 27.63
CA SER A 9 32.78 -3.23 26.83
C SER A 9 32.16 -2.04 26.11
N THR A 10 32.38 -1.97 24.80
CA THR A 10 31.72 -1.02 23.90
C THR A 10 30.22 -1.20 24.09
N ARG A 11 29.58 -0.21 24.73
CA ARG A 11 28.13 -0.13 24.81
C ARG A 11 27.61 -0.07 23.37
N ARG A 12 27.18 -1.21 22.84
CA ARG A 12 26.46 -1.28 21.57
C ARG A 12 25.26 -0.34 21.68
N CYS A 13 25.05 0.49 20.65
CA CYS A 13 23.87 1.33 20.55
C CYS A 13 22.61 0.47 20.80
N PRO A 14 21.62 0.95 21.57
CA PRO A 14 20.43 0.17 21.92
C PRO A 14 19.48 -0.03 20.74
N VAL A 15 19.80 0.52 19.56
CA VAL A 15 19.00 0.40 18.34
C VAL A 15 19.72 -0.55 17.40
N ASP A 16 19.23 -1.78 17.36
CA ASP A 16 19.64 -2.78 16.37
C ASP A 16 19.05 -2.45 14.99
N GLN A 17 19.65 -2.98 13.91
CA GLN A 17 19.17 -2.74 12.54
C GLN A 17 17.72 -3.21 12.36
N ASP A 18 17.32 -4.28 13.03
CA ASP A 18 15.95 -4.79 12.93
C ASP A 18 14.96 -3.92 13.71
N THR A 19 15.37 -3.39 14.87
CA THR A 19 14.58 -2.39 15.62
C THR A 19 14.34 -1.13 14.80
N LEU A 20 15.37 -0.63 14.10
CA LEU A 20 15.24 0.54 13.23
C LEU A 20 14.26 0.29 12.08
N ARG A 21 14.32 -0.90 11.45
CA ARG A 21 13.38 -1.27 10.37
C ARG A 21 11.94 -1.31 10.83
N ILE A 22 11.68 -1.86 12.02
CA ILE A 22 10.33 -1.94 12.60
C ILE A 22 9.78 -0.54 12.85
N LEU A 23 10.57 0.31 13.52
CA LEU A 23 10.17 1.68 13.83
C LEU A 23 9.93 2.51 12.57
N LEU A 24 10.80 2.39 11.56
CA LEU A 24 10.61 3.08 10.28
C LEU A 24 9.36 2.60 9.57
N ARG A 25 9.09 1.29 9.54
CA ARG A 25 7.89 0.76 8.91
C ARG A 25 6.62 1.24 9.60
N GLU A 26 6.62 1.28 10.92
CA GLU A 26 5.52 1.79 11.74
C GLU A 26 5.27 3.28 11.49
N ALA A 27 6.32 4.10 11.52
CA ALA A 27 6.24 5.52 11.23
C ALA A 27 5.74 5.82 9.79
N VAL A 28 6.21 5.07 8.80
CA VAL A 28 5.72 5.19 7.41
C VAL A 28 4.25 4.77 7.32
N ARG A 29 3.84 3.70 7.99
CA ARG A 29 2.45 3.26 8.01
C ARG A 29 1.53 4.31 8.62
N GLU A 30 1.94 4.95 9.71
CA GLU A 30 1.16 6.02 10.37
C GLU A 30 1.03 7.26 9.49
N THR A 31 2.14 7.72 8.90
CA THR A 31 2.10 8.88 8.00
C THR A 31 1.25 8.62 6.75
N VAL A 32 1.33 7.41 6.17
CA VAL A 32 0.45 7.01 5.06
C VAL A 32 -1.02 7.01 5.47
N ALA A 33 -1.34 6.49 6.66
CA ALA A 33 -2.72 6.50 7.17
C ALA A 33 -3.24 7.93 7.34
N GLU A 34 -2.43 8.84 7.88
CA GLU A 34 -2.77 10.24 8.05
C GLU A 34 -3.02 10.94 6.70
N VAL A 35 -2.10 10.80 5.75
CA VAL A 35 -2.23 11.39 4.41
C VAL A 35 -3.46 10.87 3.70
N LEU A 36 -3.72 9.56 3.74
CA LEU A 36 -4.92 8.96 3.15
C LEU A 36 -6.19 9.51 3.80
N GLN A 37 -6.20 9.69 5.12
CA GLN A 37 -7.32 10.29 5.83
C GLN A 37 -7.55 11.74 5.36
N THR A 38 -6.50 12.55 5.22
CA THR A 38 -6.61 13.92 4.70
C THR A 38 -7.16 13.96 3.28
N VAL A 39 -6.64 13.11 2.38
CA VAL A 39 -7.11 13.03 1.00
C VAL A 39 -8.60 12.66 0.96
N LEU A 40 -9.05 11.70 1.76
CA LEU A 40 -10.47 11.32 1.85
C LEU A 40 -11.37 12.47 2.28
N GLU A 41 -10.94 13.28 3.25
CA GLU A 41 -11.71 14.44 3.70
C GLU A 41 -11.82 15.49 2.61
N LEU A 42 -10.69 15.82 1.96
CA LEU A 42 -10.61 16.79 0.87
C LEU A 42 -11.48 16.36 -0.32
N ASP A 43 -11.40 15.09 -0.71
CA ASP A 43 -12.17 14.53 -1.82
C ASP A 43 -13.68 14.62 -1.56
N ARG A 44 -14.15 14.25 -0.35
CA ARG A 44 -15.57 14.45 0.02
C ARG A 44 -15.95 15.92 -0.03
N THR A 45 -15.11 16.83 0.46
CA THR A 45 -15.44 18.26 0.43
C THR A 45 -15.54 18.81 -0.98
N ALA A 46 -14.64 18.41 -1.88
CA ALA A 46 -14.70 18.78 -3.28
C ALA A 46 -15.97 18.24 -3.94
N PHE A 47 -16.33 16.97 -3.69
CA PHE A 47 -17.56 16.38 -4.20
C PHE A 47 -18.81 17.14 -3.74
N LEU A 48 -18.91 17.49 -2.45
CA LEU A 48 -20.07 18.21 -1.92
C LEU A 48 -20.17 19.65 -2.46
N GLN A 49 -19.05 20.30 -2.77
CA GLN A 49 -19.05 21.63 -3.39
C GLN A 49 -19.65 21.59 -4.80
N VAL A 50 -19.41 20.52 -5.56
CA VAL A 50 -19.87 20.38 -6.95
C VAL A 50 -21.31 19.86 -7.02
N HIS A 51 -21.64 18.84 -6.23
CA HIS A 51 -22.90 18.09 -6.36
C HIS A 51 -23.97 18.46 -5.31
N GLY A 52 -23.62 19.33 -4.37
CA GLY A 52 -24.42 19.60 -3.18
C GLY A 52 -24.59 18.37 -2.28
N GLY A 53 -25.22 18.57 -1.13
CA GLY A 53 -25.50 17.51 -0.15
C GLY A 53 -24.90 17.83 1.22
N ARG A 54 -25.01 16.86 2.14
CA ARG A 54 -24.57 17.03 3.53
C ARG A 54 -23.67 15.89 3.97
N ARG A 55 -22.72 16.19 4.86
CA ARG A 55 -21.87 15.18 5.49
C ARG A 55 -22.71 14.25 6.37
N ASN A 56 -22.37 12.96 6.37
CA ASN A 56 -23.07 11.95 7.16
C ASN A 56 -22.08 11.00 7.87
N GLY A 57 -21.19 11.61 8.66
CA GLY A 57 -20.22 10.88 9.45
C GLY A 57 -19.26 10.02 8.61
N TYR A 58 -18.86 8.91 9.21
CA TYR A 58 -17.77 8.06 8.74
C TYR A 58 -18.10 6.58 8.97
N TYR A 59 -17.48 5.70 8.19
CA TYR A 59 -17.44 4.27 8.51
C TYR A 59 -15.98 3.79 8.59
N PRO A 60 -15.66 2.86 9.51
CA PRO A 60 -14.33 2.30 9.60
C PRO A 60 -14.08 1.34 8.42
N ARG A 61 -12.89 1.41 7.83
CA ARG A 61 -12.43 0.48 6.80
C ARG A 61 -10.97 0.13 7.04
N LYS A 62 -10.69 -1.18 7.09
CA LYS A 62 -9.31 -1.69 7.09
C LYS A 62 -8.83 -1.83 5.65
N LEU A 63 -7.64 -1.30 5.37
CA LEU A 63 -7.06 -1.30 4.04
C LEU A 63 -5.64 -1.84 4.10
N GLU A 64 -5.36 -2.85 3.29
CA GLU A 64 -4.02 -3.41 3.14
C GLU A 64 -3.21 -2.55 2.16
N THR A 65 -2.16 -1.92 2.67
CA THR A 65 -1.16 -1.17 1.89
C THR A 65 0.15 -1.93 1.86
N THR A 66 1.07 -1.54 0.98
CA THR A 66 2.46 -2.08 0.95
C THR A 66 3.16 -1.95 2.30
N PHE A 67 2.86 -0.89 3.04
CA PHE A 67 3.50 -0.59 4.32
C PHE A 67 2.84 -1.29 5.51
N GLY A 68 1.68 -1.91 5.29
CA GLY A 68 0.92 -2.65 6.29
C GLY A 68 -0.58 -2.37 6.23
N GLN A 69 -1.33 -2.97 7.14
CA GLN A 69 -2.74 -2.66 7.31
C GLN A 69 -2.90 -1.27 7.93
N VAL A 70 -3.75 -0.43 7.34
CA VAL A 70 -4.14 0.88 7.86
C VAL A 70 -5.63 0.89 8.16
N ASP A 71 -6.00 1.50 9.29
CA ASP A 71 -7.40 1.71 9.67
C ASP A 71 -7.81 3.12 9.22
N LEU A 72 -8.79 3.20 8.32
CA LEU A 72 -9.29 4.45 7.75
C LEU A 72 -10.71 4.75 8.22
N LYS A 73 -11.03 6.04 8.38
CA LYS A 73 -12.39 6.52 8.59
C LYS A 73 -12.91 7.11 7.30
N VAL A 74 -13.60 6.30 6.50
CA VAL A 74 -14.05 6.72 5.18
C VAL A 74 -15.27 7.65 5.30
N PRO A 75 -15.20 8.88 4.77
CA PRO A 75 -16.29 9.85 4.83
C PRO A 75 -17.51 9.38 4.02
N ARG A 76 -18.71 9.74 4.49
CA ARG A 76 -19.96 9.53 3.76
C ARG A 76 -20.72 10.82 3.57
N ASP A 77 -21.52 10.87 2.52
CA ASP A 77 -22.59 11.86 2.35
C ASP A 77 -23.94 11.27 2.80
N ARG A 78 -24.93 12.14 3.00
CA ARG A 78 -26.25 11.74 3.49
C ARG A 78 -27.07 11.06 2.39
N GLU A 79 -26.84 11.48 1.16
CA GLU A 79 -27.50 10.95 -0.03
C GLU A 79 -26.84 9.66 -0.56
N SER A 80 -25.72 9.22 0.05
CA SER A 80 -24.93 8.05 -0.36
C SER A 80 -24.49 8.08 -1.83
N ARG A 81 -24.20 9.27 -2.36
CA ARG A 81 -23.73 9.51 -3.72
C ARG A 81 -22.21 9.63 -3.81
N TYR A 82 -21.53 9.90 -2.69
CA TYR A 82 -20.08 10.07 -2.65
C TYR A 82 -19.38 8.72 -2.48
N TYR A 83 -18.45 8.42 -3.39
CA TYR A 83 -17.52 7.32 -3.27
C TYR A 83 -16.12 7.78 -3.70
N PRO A 84 -15.09 7.60 -2.85
CA PRO A 84 -13.72 7.99 -3.19
C PRO A 84 -13.19 7.16 -4.37
N ALA A 85 -12.79 7.82 -5.45
CA ALA A 85 -12.43 7.17 -6.72
C ALA A 85 -11.24 6.21 -6.58
N PHE A 86 -10.26 6.55 -5.74
CA PHE A 86 -9.07 5.74 -5.50
C PHE A 86 -9.33 4.53 -4.57
N LEU A 87 -10.47 4.49 -3.85
CA LEU A 87 -10.87 3.35 -3.04
C LEU A 87 -12.10 2.68 -3.66
N LYS A 88 -11.86 1.82 -4.66
CA LYS A 88 -12.91 0.98 -5.27
C LYS A 88 -13.80 0.34 -4.18
N PRO A 89 -15.13 0.29 -4.38
CA PRO A 89 -16.03 -0.35 -3.42
C PRO A 89 -15.56 -1.77 -3.09
N TYR A 90 -15.61 -2.14 -1.81
CA TYR A 90 -15.22 -3.46 -1.29
C TYR A 90 -13.74 -3.90 -1.47
N ALA A 91 -12.90 -3.12 -2.17
CA ALA A 91 -11.48 -3.42 -2.30
C ALA A 91 -10.77 -3.44 -0.94
N ARG A 92 -10.08 -4.53 -0.60
CA ARG A 92 -9.36 -4.66 0.67
C ARG A 92 -7.89 -4.28 0.56
N ARG A 93 -7.36 -4.13 -0.66
CA ARG A 93 -5.95 -3.85 -0.96
C ARG A 93 -5.84 -2.61 -1.84
N LEU A 94 -4.87 -1.74 -1.52
CA LEU A 94 -4.56 -0.54 -2.31
C LEU A 94 -3.61 -0.84 -3.48
N VAL A 95 -2.70 -1.80 -3.30
CA VAL A 95 -1.85 -2.26 -4.38
C VAL A 95 -2.58 -3.37 -5.12
N ASP A 96 -2.90 -3.10 -6.38
CA ASP A 96 -3.23 -4.18 -7.30
C ASP A 96 -1.94 -4.91 -7.65
N VAL A 97 -1.83 -6.16 -7.20
CA VAL A 97 -0.71 -7.03 -7.54
C VAL A 97 -0.55 -7.10 -9.06
N GLY A 98 -1.65 -7.02 -9.81
CA GLY A 98 -1.65 -6.97 -11.26
C GLY A 98 -0.91 -5.76 -11.82
N GLU A 99 -1.13 -4.55 -11.30
CA GLU A 99 -0.46 -3.33 -11.81
C GLU A 99 1.05 -3.39 -11.59
N VAL A 100 1.49 -3.82 -10.40
CA VAL A 100 2.92 -3.97 -10.11
C VAL A 100 3.53 -5.10 -10.92
N ALA A 101 2.81 -6.21 -11.12
CA ALA A 101 3.25 -7.30 -11.98
C ALA A 101 3.43 -6.85 -13.43
N VAL A 102 2.48 -6.07 -13.97
CA VAL A 102 2.56 -5.49 -15.32
C VAL A 102 3.71 -4.49 -15.43
N ALA A 103 3.94 -3.64 -14.43
CA ALA A 103 5.06 -2.70 -14.42
C ALA A 103 6.41 -3.44 -14.40
N LEU A 104 6.53 -4.51 -13.61
CA LEU A 104 7.73 -5.36 -13.58
C LEU A 104 7.94 -6.08 -14.91
N TYR A 105 6.88 -6.59 -15.53
CA TYR A 105 6.93 -7.19 -16.87
C TYR A 105 7.37 -6.18 -17.93
N ALA A 106 6.79 -4.98 -17.92
CA ALA A 106 7.16 -3.89 -18.84
C ALA A 106 8.63 -3.44 -18.66
N ALA A 107 9.16 -3.52 -17.43
CA ALA A 107 10.56 -3.28 -17.12
C ALA A 107 11.51 -4.44 -17.52
N GLY A 108 10.98 -5.54 -18.10
CA GLY A 108 11.76 -6.70 -18.53
C GLY A 108 12.16 -7.64 -17.39
N VAL A 109 11.57 -7.50 -16.20
CA VAL A 109 11.82 -8.42 -15.09
C VAL A 109 11.15 -9.75 -15.38
N SER A 110 11.90 -10.85 -15.25
CA SER A 110 11.31 -12.18 -15.44
C SER A 110 10.20 -12.43 -14.43
N GLN A 111 9.14 -13.09 -14.85
CA GLN A 111 7.97 -13.39 -14.02
C GLN A 111 8.33 -14.15 -12.72
N ARG A 112 9.42 -14.94 -12.72
CA ARG A 112 9.89 -15.66 -11.53
C ARG A 112 10.48 -14.68 -10.52
N LYS A 113 11.31 -13.76 -11.02
CA LYS A 113 11.92 -12.71 -10.20
C LYS A 113 10.88 -11.69 -9.73
N ALA A 114 9.89 -11.39 -10.56
CA ALA A 114 8.75 -10.57 -10.16
C ALA A 114 7.96 -11.22 -9.02
N ALA A 115 7.75 -12.54 -9.06
CA ALA A 115 7.09 -13.28 -7.98
C ALA A 115 7.88 -13.23 -6.67
N GLU A 116 9.21 -13.38 -6.73
CA GLU A 116 10.08 -13.22 -5.56
C GLU A 116 10.01 -11.80 -4.99
N ILE A 117 10.14 -10.78 -5.85
CA ILE A 117 10.08 -9.37 -5.46
C ILE A 117 8.73 -9.03 -4.83
N LEU A 118 7.63 -9.41 -5.46
CA LEU A 118 6.28 -9.18 -4.94
C LEU A 118 6.06 -9.92 -3.63
N SER A 119 6.63 -11.13 -3.50
CA SER A 119 6.51 -11.90 -2.26
C SER A 119 7.28 -11.26 -1.10
N LEU A 120 8.46 -10.71 -1.38
CA LEU A 120 9.27 -9.96 -0.42
C LEU A 120 8.60 -8.65 0.00
N LEU A 121 8.04 -7.91 -0.96
CA LEU A 121 7.44 -6.60 -0.71
C LEU A 121 6.09 -6.69 0.02
N LEU A 122 5.24 -7.63 -0.38
CA LEU A 122 3.86 -7.76 0.11
C LEU A 122 3.71 -8.81 1.22
N GLY A 123 4.77 -9.58 1.53
CA GLY A 123 4.76 -10.58 2.61
C GLY A 123 3.88 -11.80 2.33
N HIS A 124 3.51 -12.05 1.08
CA HIS A 124 2.70 -13.19 0.66
C HIS A 124 3.41 -13.97 -0.45
N ARG A 125 3.28 -15.30 -0.46
CA ARG A 125 3.89 -16.12 -1.52
C ARG A 125 3.07 -16.01 -2.80
N TYR A 126 3.64 -15.40 -3.83
CA TYR A 126 3.09 -15.37 -5.18
C TYR A 126 3.82 -16.41 -6.04
N SER A 127 3.08 -17.16 -6.87
CA SER A 127 3.69 -18.01 -7.89
C SER A 127 3.88 -17.23 -9.19
N HIS A 128 4.88 -17.62 -9.97
CA HIS A 128 5.07 -17.11 -11.33
C HIS A 128 3.83 -17.31 -12.20
N GLU A 129 3.14 -18.45 -12.06
CA GLU A 129 1.93 -18.79 -12.82
C GLU A 129 0.82 -17.76 -12.59
N THR A 130 0.61 -17.35 -11.33
CA THR A 130 -0.34 -16.29 -10.99
C THR A 130 0.02 -14.97 -11.66
N LEU A 131 1.31 -14.61 -11.71
CA LEU A 131 1.74 -13.38 -12.37
C LEU A 131 1.62 -13.45 -13.88
N SER A 132 1.95 -14.61 -14.49
CA SER A 132 1.76 -14.84 -15.91
C SER A 132 0.29 -14.65 -16.29
N ALA A 133 -0.63 -15.30 -15.57
CA ALA A 133 -2.06 -15.19 -15.83
C ALA A 133 -2.58 -13.74 -15.69
N LEU A 134 -2.09 -12.99 -14.70
CA LEU A 134 -2.41 -11.56 -14.56
C LEU A 134 -1.90 -10.73 -15.74
N THR A 135 -0.67 -10.95 -16.18
CA THR A 135 -0.12 -10.22 -17.33
C THR A 135 -0.80 -10.63 -18.64
N ASP A 136 -1.18 -11.89 -18.80
CA ASP A 136 -1.85 -12.40 -19.98
C ASP A 136 -3.23 -11.74 -20.16
N GLN A 137 -4.01 -11.60 -19.07
CA GLN A 137 -5.28 -10.86 -19.10
C GLN A 137 -5.11 -9.40 -19.55
N VAL A 138 -4.04 -8.74 -19.14
CA VAL A 138 -3.76 -7.35 -19.52
C VAL A 138 -3.31 -7.26 -20.98
N LEU A 139 -2.51 -8.21 -21.45
CA LEU A 139 -2.10 -8.31 -22.85
C LEU A 139 -3.28 -8.59 -23.77
N GLU A 140 -4.21 -9.47 -23.37
CA GLU A 140 -5.46 -9.72 -24.10
C GLU A 140 -6.31 -8.45 -24.20
N ALA A 141 -6.50 -7.74 -23.09
CA ALA A 141 -7.24 -6.48 -23.08
C ALA A 141 -6.58 -5.41 -23.98
N ALA A 142 -5.25 -5.31 -23.96
CA ALA A 142 -4.50 -4.40 -24.83
C ALA A 142 -4.58 -4.79 -26.32
N GLY A 143 -4.59 -6.08 -26.64
CA GLY A 143 -4.81 -6.59 -27.99
C GLY A 143 -6.20 -6.27 -28.53
N ALA A 144 -7.23 -6.48 -27.70
CA ALA A 144 -8.62 -6.14 -28.03
C ALA A 144 -8.79 -4.63 -28.26
N PHE A 145 -8.13 -3.78 -27.46
CA PHE A 145 -8.15 -2.33 -27.65
C PHE A 145 -7.49 -1.90 -28.96
N ARG A 146 -6.37 -2.53 -29.35
CA ARG A 146 -5.66 -2.21 -30.60
C ARG A 146 -6.45 -2.57 -31.86
N THR A 147 -7.36 -3.52 -31.74
CA THR A 147 -8.19 -4.02 -32.86
C THR A 147 -9.54 -3.30 -32.94
N ARG A 148 -9.78 -2.33 -32.05
CA ARG A 148 -11.01 -1.54 -31.96
C ARG A 148 -10.80 -0.15 -32.58
#